data_AF-A0A6I4I6F0-F1
#
_entry.id   AF-A0A6I4I6F0-F1
#
_cell.length_a   1.000
_cell.length_b   1.000
_cell.length_c   1.000
_cell.angle_alpha   90.00
_cell.angle_beta   90.00
_cell.angle_gamma   90.00
#
_symmetry.space_group_name_H-M   'P 1'
#
loop_
_entity.id
_entity.type
_entity.pdbx_description
1 polymer ?
#
loop_
_entity_poly.entity_id
_entity_poly.type
_entity_poly.pdbx_seq_one_letter_code
_entity_poly.pdbx_strand_id
1 'polypeptide(L)'
;MKRKAKRIVPNVHKSPRNSVKIVPLSDEGLGTSVPPSLASIEIYFDQKGVLLAARDFYEEHELRAWKTSTGYPVNNWKVCAAEWIFNYRQELKRKFRMSPFYSESS
;
A
#
# COMPACT_ATOMS: atom_id res chain seq x y z
N MET A 1 9.06 58.77 37.40
CA MET A 1 9.46 57.53 36.68
C MET A 1 8.56 57.33 35.46
N LYS A 2 9.09 57.24 34.23
CA LYS A 2 8.30 57.00 33.01
C LYS A 2 8.58 55.60 32.47
N ARG A 3 7.54 54.76 32.36
CA ARG A 3 7.63 53.42 31.76
C ARG A 3 7.52 53.55 30.25
N LYS A 4 8.54 53.15 29.49
CA LYS A 4 8.47 53.03 28.02
C LYS A 4 7.88 51.67 27.67
N ALA A 5 6.75 51.65 26.97
CA ALA A 5 6.18 50.43 26.40
C ALA A 5 6.95 50.02 25.13
N LYS A 6 7.42 48.78 25.06
CA LYS A 6 8.01 48.20 23.83
C LYS A 6 6.85 47.78 22.92
N ARG A 7 6.78 48.38 21.73
CA ARG A 7 5.85 48.01 20.65
C ARG A 7 6.30 46.65 20.09
N ILE A 8 5.55 45.59 20.34
CA ILE A 8 5.79 44.27 19.73
C ILE A 8 5.14 44.30 18.34
N VAL A 9 5.95 44.16 17.29
CA VAL A 9 5.46 44.03 15.92
C VAL A 9 5.14 42.55 15.68
N PRO A 10 3.91 42.17 15.29
CA PRO A 10 3.64 40.79 14.93
C PRO A 10 4.33 40.48 13.59
N ASN A 11 5.27 39.54 13.61
CA ASN A 11 5.88 39.00 12.40
C ASN A 11 4.92 37.98 11.77
N VAL A 12 4.20 38.38 10.73
CA VAL A 12 3.12 37.63 10.06
C VAL A 12 3.62 36.66 8.97
N HIS A 13 4.93 36.43 8.85
CA HIS A 13 5.47 35.53 7.79
C HIS A 13 6.35 34.41 8.32
N LYS A 14 5.77 33.53 9.13
CA LYS A 14 6.26 32.16 9.27
C LYS A 14 5.11 31.20 9.00
N SER A 15 4.87 30.94 7.71
CA SER A 15 4.18 29.71 7.34
C SER A 15 4.98 28.55 7.92
N PRO A 16 4.36 27.60 8.65
CA PRO A 16 5.04 26.37 8.99
C PRO A 16 5.32 25.68 7.66
N ARG A 17 6.58 25.74 7.23
CA ARG A 17 7.10 24.86 6.21
C ARG A 17 6.99 23.47 6.83
N ASN A 18 5.84 22.82 6.63
CA ASN A 18 5.70 21.39 6.83
C ASN A 18 6.73 20.77 5.90
N SER A 19 7.95 20.59 6.40
CA SER A 19 8.89 19.70 5.79
C SER A 19 8.18 18.36 5.88
N VAL A 20 7.60 17.93 4.77
CA VAL A 20 7.27 16.52 4.57
C VAL A 20 8.60 15.83 4.75
N LYS A 21 8.86 15.37 5.97
CA LYS A 21 9.94 14.44 6.24
C LYS A 21 9.47 13.21 5.48
N ILE A 22 9.92 13.07 4.24
CA ILE A 22 9.95 11.77 3.57
C ILE A 22 10.96 10.99 4.40
N VAL A 23 10.50 10.49 5.54
CA VAL A 23 11.20 9.42 6.24
C VAL A 23 11.16 8.31 5.22
N PRO A 24 12.30 7.82 4.68
CA PRO A 24 12.28 6.55 4.01
C PRO A 24 11.79 5.59 5.09
N LEU A 25 10.50 5.24 5.01
CA LEU A 25 9.87 4.28 5.90
C LEU A 25 10.65 3.01 5.65
N SER A 26 11.61 2.71 6.53
CA SER A 26 12.62 1.67 6.34
C SER A 26 11.92 0.41 5.89
N ASP A 27 11.96 0.15 4.59
CA ASP A 27 11.47 -1.10 4.03
C ASP A 27 12.56 -2.10 4.36
N GLU A 28 12.51 -2.61 5.59
CA GLU A 28 13.45 -3.63 6.07
C GLU A 28 13.34 -4.94 5.27
N GLY A 29 12.50 -4.97 4.23
CA GLY A 29 12.23 -6.14 3.42
C GLY A 29 11.38 -7.18 4.14
N LEU A 30 10.97 -6.93 5.37
CA LEU A 30 10.22 -7.87 6.22
C LEU A 30 8.71 -7.89 5.93
N GLY A 31 8.21 -6.94 5.14
CA GLY A 31 6.79 -6.81 4.83
C GLY A 31 5.96 -6.13 5.93
N THR A 32 6.60 -5.66 7.00
CA THR A 32 5.95 -5.01 8.15
C THR A 32 5.70 -3.51 7.95
N SER A 33 6.35 -2.92 6.95
CA SER A 33 6.16 -1.52 6.55
C SER A 33 4.86 -1.39 5.77
N VAL A 34 3.79 -0.94 6.44
CA VAL A 34 2.44 -0.78 5.87
C VAL A 34 2.00 0.69 6.04
N PRO A 35 1.55 1.37 4.97
CA PRO A 35 1.41 0.87 3.61
C PRO A 35 2.76 0.73 2.89
N PRO A 36 2.99 -0.37 2.15
CA PRO A 36 4.16 -0.50 1.28
C PRO A 36 4.13 0.47 0.10
N SER A 37 5.32 0.72 -0.46
CA SER A 37 5.43 1.38 -1.75
C SER A 37 4.96 0.46 -2.88
N LEU A 38 4.38 1.03 -3.94
CA LEU A 38 4.00 0.27 -5.13
C LEU A 38 5.19 -0.51 -5.72
N ALA A 39 6.37 0.12 -5.77
CA ALA A 39 7.60 -0.52 -6.23
C ALA A 39 7.96 -1.77 -5.42
N SER A 40 7.83 -1.73 -4.08
CA SER A 40 8.09 -2.90 -3.22
C SER A 40 7.14 -4.06 -3.55
N ILE A 41 5.87 -3.76 -3.85
CA ILE A 41 4.87 -4.75 -4.26
C ILE A 41 5.20 -5.31 -5.64
N GLU A 42 5.48 -4.45 -6.63
CA GLU A 42 5.84 -4.87 -7.99
C GLU A 42 7.04 -5.81 -7.97
N ILE A 43 8.10 -5.47 -7.23
CA ILE A 43 9.27 -6.34 -7.04
C ILE A 43 8.86 -7.70 -6.45
N TYR A 44 8.01 -7.70 -5.42
CA TYR A 44 7.56 -8.95 -4.81
C TYR A 44 6.70 -9.80 -5.75
N PHE A 45 5.80 -9.19 -6.52
CA PHE A 45 4.93 -9.89 -7.47
C PHE A 45 5.69 -10.38 -8.70
N ASP A 46 6.70 -9.64 -9.15
CA ASP A 46 7.62 -10.06 -10.22
C ASP A 46 8.38 -11.33 -9.80
N GLN A 47 8.92 -11.36 -8.57
CA GLN A 47 9.55 -12.56 -7.99
C GLN A 47 8.61 -13.77 -7.92
N LYS A 48 7.29 -13.56 -7.91
CA LYS A 48 6.27 -14.63 -7.92
C LYS A 48 5.71 -14.92 -9.31
N GLY A 49 6.16 -14.21 -10.35
CA GLY A 49 5.73 -14.38 -11.74
C GLY A 49 4.30 -13.89 -12.00
N VAL A 50 3.82 -12.91 -11.24
CA VAL A 50 2.45 -12.36 -11.35
C VAL A 50 2.44 -10.83 -11.35
N LEU A 51 3.47 -10.21 -11.94
CA LEU A 51 3.66 -8.75 -11.97
C LEU A 51 2.40 -7.99 -12.46
N LEU A 52 1.71 -8.51 -13.47
CA LEU A 52 0.51 -7.87 -14.02
C LEU A 52 -0.62 -7.68 -12.99
N ALA A 53 -0.66 -8.51 -11.95
CA ALA A 53 -1.67 -8.47 -10.90
C ALA A 53 -1.26 -7.61 -9.70
N ALA A 54 -0.03 -7.08 -9.69
CA ALA A 54 0.50 -6.30 -8.57
C ALA A 54 -0.30 -5.01 -8.34
N ARG A 55 -0.70 -4.35 -9.43
CA ARG A 55 -1.47 -3.12 -9.39
C ARG A 55 -2.89 -3.35 -8.86
N ASP A 56 -3.55 -4.41 -9.33
CA ASP A 56 -4.88 -4.81 -8.84
C ASP A 56 -4.86 -5.05 -7.32
N PHE A 57 -3.83 -5.74 -6.83
CA PHE A 57 -3.62 -5.96 -5.39
C PHE A 57 -3.43 -4.63 -4.64
N TYR A 58 -2.58 -3.74 -5.14
CA TYR A 58 -2.31 -2.45 -4.49
C TYR A 58 -3.57 -1.60 -4.40
N GLU A 59 -4.30 -1.42 -5.50
CA GLU A 59 -5.50 -0.61 -5.57
C GLU A 59 -6.60 -1.16 -4.65
N GLU A 60 -6.80 -2.48 -4.60
CA GLU A 60 -7.77 -3.11 -3.69
C GLU A 60 -7.45 -2.81 -2.22
N HIS A 61 -6.17 -2.86 -1.83
CA HIS A 61 -5.74 -2.64 -0.44
C HIS A 61 -5.66 -1.15 -0.08
N GLU A 62 -5.36 -0.29 -1.06
CA GLU A 62 -5.37 1.16 -0.89
C GLU A 62 -6.80 1.68 -0.64
N LEU A 63 -7.79 1.19 -1.39
CA LEU A 63 -9.21 1.48 -1.16
C LEU A 63 -9.70 1.02 0.22
N ARG A 64 -9.11 -0.06 0.76
CA ARG A 64 -9.39 -0.58 2.10
C ARG A 64 -8.56 0.11 3.19
N ALA A 65 -7.76 1.12 2.83
CA ALA A 65 -6.81 1.79 3.72
C ALA A 65 -5.89 0.81 4.48
N TRP A 66 -5.47 -0.27 3.82
CA TRP A 66 -4.61 -1.32 4.37
C TRP A 66 -5.16 -1.97 5.65
N LYS A 67 -6.47 -2.17 5.68
CA LYS A 67 -7.17 -2.88 6.75
C LYS A 67 -7.70 -4.23 6.26
N THR A 68 -7.77 -5.18 7.18
CA THR A 68 -8.44 -6.47 6.99
C THR A 68 -9.95 -6.27 6.84
N SER A 69 -10.66 -7.30 6.39
CA SER A 69 -12.13 -7.30 6.30
C SER A 69 -12.82 -7.03 7.64
N THR A 70 -12.17 -7.38 8.75
CA THR A 70 -12.64 -7.12 10.12
C THR A 70 -12.35 -5.68 10.59
N GLY A 71 -11.58 -4.90 9.82
CA GLY A 71 -11.25 -3.50 10.11
C GLY A 71 -9.93 -3.30 10.86
N TYR A 72 -9.18 -4.36 11.16
CA TYR A 72 -7.87 -4.27 11.80
C TYR A 72 -6.77 -3.89 10.78
N PRO A 73 -5.73 -3.16 11.19
CA PRO A 73 -4.62 -2.86 10.29
C PRO A 73 -3.88 -4.13 9.85
N VAL A 74 -3.44 -4.16 8.60
CA VAL A 74 -2.55 -5.22 8.10
C VAL A 74 -1.17 -5.04 8.72
N ASN A 75 -0.70 -6.05 9.44
CA ASN A 75 0.63 -6.01 10.07
C ASN A 75 1.75 -6.45 9.13
N ASN A 76 1.45 -7.32 8.16
CA ASN A 76 2.42 -7.78 7.19
C ASN A 76 1.79 -7.89 5.80
N TRP A 77 2.14 -6.95 4.92
CA TRP A 77 1.58 -6.90 3.57
C TRP A 77 2.07 -8.05 2.70
N LYS A 78 3.26 -8.63 2.95
CA LYS A 78 3.75 -9.78 2.16
C LYS A 78 2.97 -11.06 2.46
N VAL A 79 2.53 -11.23 3.71
CA VAL A 79 1.64 -12.34 4.08
C VAL A 79 0.29 -12.18 3.38
N CYS A 80 -0.31 -10.98 3.44
CA CYS A 80 -1.53 -10.69 2.70
C CYS A 80 -1.37 -10.87 1.19
N ALA A 81 -0.25 -10.43 0.61
CA ALA A 81 0.06 -10.61 -0.81
C ALA A 81 0.20 -12.09 -1.16
N ALA A 82 0.85 -12.91 -0.33
CA ALA A 82 0.99 -14.34 -0.58
C ALA A 82 -0.37 -15.06 -0.62
N GLU A 83 -1.26 -14.75 0.33
CA GLU A 83 -2.62 -15.27 0.36
C GLU A 83 -3.43 -14.79 -0.86
N TRP A 84 -3.32 -13.51 -1.20
CA TRP A 84 -3.99 -12.94 -2.37
C TRP A 84 -3.54 -13.61 -3.67
N ILE A 85 -2.23 -13.80 -3.86
CA ILE A 85 -1.67 -14.49 -5.04
C ILE A 85 -2.18 -15.93 -5.13
N PHE A 86 -2.27 -16.62 -3.98
CA PHE A 86 -2.84 -17.96 -3.95
C PHE A 86 -4.29 -17.96 -4.46
N ASN A 87 -5.14 -17.08 -3.92
CA ASN A 87 -6.54 -16.95 -4.32
C ASN A 87 -6.69 -16.55 -5.79
N TYR A 88 -5.89 -15.59 -6.26
CA TYR A 88 -5.82 -15.17 -7.66
C TYR A 88 -5.54 -16.35 -8.60
N ARG A 89 -4.55 -17.20 -8.27
CA ARG A 89 -4.22 -18.40 -9.05
C ARG A 89 -5.35 -19.44 -9.05
N GLN A 90 -6.06 -19.62 -7.93
CA GLN A 90 -7.21 -20.53 -7.90
C GLN A 90 -8.35 -20.03 -8.78
N GLU A 91 -8.63 -18.73 -8.75
CA GLU A 91 -9.68 -18.12 -9.57
C GLU A 91 -9.34 -18.25 -11.07
N LEU A 92 -8.09 -18.04 -11.47
CA LEU A 92 -7.66 -18.28 -12.85
C LEU A 92 -7.89 -19.73 -13.30
N LYS A 93 -7.52 -20.71 -12.47
CA LYS A 93 -7.77 -22.13 -12.75
C LYS A 93 -9.25 -22.44 -12.86
N ARG A 94 -10.07 -21.84 -11.99
CA ARG A 94 -11.53 -22.00 -12.01
C ARG A 94 -12.12 -21.42 -13.28
N LYS A 95 -11.76 -20.19 -13.66
CA LYS A 95 -12.19 -19.54 -14.91
C LYS A 95 -11.80 -20.36 -16.14
N PHE A 96 -10.58 -20.90 -16.16
CA PHE A 96 -10.12 -21.76 -17.24
C PHE A 96 -10.98 -23.02 -17.39
N ARG A 97 -11.28 -23.71 -16.29
CA ARG A 97 -12.16 -24.91 -16.28
C ARG A 97 -13.60 -24.63 -16.70
N MET A 98 -14.12 -23.45 -16.34
CA MET A 98 -15.48 -23.03 -16.69
C MET A 98 -15.58 -22.47 -18.12
N SER A 99 -14.46 -22.35 -18.84
CA SER A 99 -14.48 -21.78 -20.18
C SER A 99 -15.18 -22.74 -21.17
N PRO A 100 -16.08 -22.23 -22.03
CA PRO A 100 -16.78 -23.05 -23.03
C PRO A 100 -15.82 -23.77 -23.99
N PHE A 101 -14.59 -23.26 -24.13
CA PHE A 101 -13.55 -23.83 -25.00
C PHE A 101 -12.86 -25.06 -24.38
N TYR A 102 -13.06 -25.36 -23.10
CA TYR A 102 -12.45 -26.50 -22.42
C TYR A 102 -13.40 -27.70 -22.24
N SER A 103 -14.69 -27.55 -22.54
CA SER A 103 -15.71 -28.60 -22.32
C SER A 103 -15.80 -29.68 -23.41
N GLU A 104 -15.03 -29.60 -24.51
CA GLU A 104 -15.15 -30.51 -25.66
C GLU A 104 -13.96 -31.48 -25.84
N SER A 105 -13.40 -31.99 -24.75
CA SER A 105 -12.42 -33.09 -24.81
C SER A 105 -12.75 -34.17 -23.79
N SER A 106 -13.85 -34.89 -24.04
CA SER A 106 -14.17 -36.19 -23.43
C SER A 106 -14.83 -37.08 -24.47
#